data_AF-A0A7G1INT4-F1
#
_entry.id   AF-A0A7G1INT4-F1
#
_cell.length_a   1.000
_cell.length_b   1.000
_cell.length_c   1.000
_cell.angle_alpha   90.00
_cell.angle_beta   90.00
_cell.angle_gamma   90.00
#
_symmetry.space_group_name_H-M   'P 1'
#
loop_
_entity.id
_entity.type
_entity.pdbx_description
1 polymer ?
#
loop_
_entity_poly.entity_id
_entity_poly.type
_entity_poly.pdbx_seq_one_letter_code
_entity_poly.pdbx_strand_id
1 'polypeptide(L)'
;MPLSLSNRDQNSGHLFYNRRLRAATTRFSVRMKHDDRKQTAAVALSVVLVAIAAGWMMLLNVLKPTGIVGDSPIIGDRDSGAIYARIDGRLYPALNFTSARLATGTAGQPTWVKPAEIAKYPTGPLIGIPGAPRRCR
;
A
#
# COMPACT_ATOMS: atom_id res chain seq x y z
N MET A 1 -42.51 3.82 33.54
CA MET A 1 -42.53 2.44 33.00
C MET A 1 -41.09 1.99 32.83
N PRO A 2 -40.64 0.87 33.42
CA PRO A 2 -39.28 0.39 33.19
C PRO A 2 -39.13 -0.03 31.72
N LEU A 3 -37.99 0.32 31.11
CA LEU A 3 -37.68 -0.07 29.73
C LEU A 3 -37.40 -1.57 29.68
N SER A 4 -38.34 -2.34 29.14
CA SER A 4 -38.17 -3.77 28.86
C SER A 4 -37.08 -3.96 27.82
N LEU A 5 -36.08 -4.79 28.10
CA LEU A 5 -35.13 -5.27 27.10
C LEU A 5 -35.90 -5.99 25.99
N SER A 6 -35.53 -5.70 24.73
CA SER A 6 -36.19 -6.30 23.56
C SER A 6 -35.83 -7.78 23.46
N ASN A 7 -36.85 -8.63 23.37
CA ASN A 7 -36.66 -10.07 23.21
C ASN A 7 -36.18 -10.41 21.79
N ARG A 8 -35.50 -11.55 21.63
CA ARG A 8 -34.98 -12.01 20.33
C ARG A 8 -36.08 -12.09 19.26
N ASP A 9 -37.28 -12.50 19.66
CA ASP A 9 -38.45 -12.60 18.77
C ASP A 9 -39.03 -11.24 18.40
N GLN A 10 -38.99 -10.26 19.31
CA GLN A 10 -39.38 -8.88 19.01
C GLN A 10 -38.40 -8.25 18.02
N ASN A 11 -37.10 -8.46 18.21
CA ASN A 11 -36.09 -7.98 17.27
C ASN A 11 -36.21 -8.65 15.89
N SER A 12 -36.44 -9.97 15.85
CA SER A 12 -36.63 -10.69 14.59
C SER A 12 -37.89 -10.22 13.84
N GLY A 13 -38.99 -10.00 14.57
CA GLY A 13 -40.22 -9.41 14.04
C GLY A 13 -40.02 -8.00 13.50
N HIS A 14 -39.31 -7.15 14.24
CA HIS A 14 -38.97 -5.79 13.81
C HIS A 14 -38.11 -5.78 12.53
N LEU A 15 -37.08 -6.62 12.44
CA LEU A 15 -36.25 -6.77 11.24
C LEU A 15 -37.05 -7.32 10.05
N PHE A 16 -37.99 -8.25 10.29
CA PHE A 16 -38.89 -8.74 9.25
C PHE A 16 -39.81 -7.64 8.72
N TYR A 17 -40.42 -6.85 9.62
CA TYR A 17 -41.29 -5.73 9.25
C TYR A 17 -40.55 -4.67 8.42
N ASN A 18 -39.34 -4.30 8.82
CA ASN A 18 -38.52 -3.35 8.07
C ASN A 18 -38.16 -3.84 6.66
N ARG A 19 -37.86 -5.13 6.50
CA ARG A 19 -37.65 -5.72 5.17
C ARG A 19 -38.91 -5.68 4.32
N ARG A 20 -40.07 -5.94 4.94
CA ARG A 20 -41.38 -5.93 4.25
C ARG A 20 -41.73 -4.54 3.76
N LEU A 21 -41.52 -3.52 4.59
CA LEU A 21 -41.71 -2.11 4.20
C LEU A 21 -40.76 -1.70 3.07
N ARG A 22 -39.48 -2.09 3.13
CA ARG A 22 -38.52 -1.84 2.03
C ARG A 22 -38.96 -2.49 0.72
N ALA A 23 -39.46 -3.72 0.77
CA ALA A 23 -39.97 -4.39 -0.44
C ALA A 23 -41.23 -3.70 -0.97
N ALA A 24 -42.13 -3.27 -0.08
CA ALA A 24 -43.34 -2.53 -0.46
C ALA A 24 -43.00 -1.19 -1.14
N THR A 25 -42.00 -0.46 -0.66
CA THR A 25 -41.62 0.85 -1.24
C THR A 25 -40.76 0.72 -2.49
N THR A 26 -39.84 -0.25 -2.55
CA THR A 26 -38.93 -0.40 -3.70
C THR A 26 -39.50 -1.23 -4.84
N ARG A 27 -40.35 -2.23 -4.54
CA ARG A 27 -40.88 -3.19 -5.53
C ARG A 27 -42.40 -3.14 -5.65
N PHE A 28 -43.08 -2.23 -4.93
CA PHE A 28 -44.56 -2.14 -4.86
C PHE A 28 -45.23 -3.48 -4.56
N SER A 29 -44.52 -4.38 -3.87
CA SER A 29 -44.95 -5.75 -3.63
C SER A 29 -44.44 -6.26 -2.30
N VAL A 30 -45.33 -6.95 -1.60
CA VAL A 30 -45.13 -7.49 -0.26
C VAL A 30 -44.86 -9.00 -0.29
N ARG A 31 -45.05 -9.63 -1.44
CA ARG A 31 -44.69 -11.04 -1.68
C ARG A 31 -43.17 -11.14 -1.68
N MET A 32 -42.60 -11.47 -0.52
CA MET A 32 -41.18 -11.77 -0.31
C MET A 32 -40.78 -13.09 -1.02
N LYS A 33 -40.94 -13.14 -2.35
CA LYS A 33 -40.64 -14.33 -3.16
C LYS A 33 -39.13 -14.52 -3.37
N HIS A 34 -38.36 -13.45 -3.23
CA HIS A 34 -36.90 -13.46 -3.38
C HIS A 34 -36.23 -13.33 -2.01
N ASP A 35 -35.21 -14.13 -1.76
CA ASP A 35 -34.42 -14.06 -0.55
C ASP A 35 -33.26 -13.07 -0.71
N ASP A 36 -33.53 -11.80 -0.41
CA ASP A 36 -32.53 -10.71 -0.49
C ASP A 36 -31.37 -10.90 0.52
N ARG A 37 -31.48 -11.85 1.47
CA ARG A 37 -30.44 -12.12 2.49
C ARG A 37 -29.15 -12.63 1.87
N LYS A 38 -29.25 -13.41 0.78
CA LYS A 38 -28.05 -13.94 0.10
C LYS A 38 -27.27 -12.82 -0.58
N GLN A 39 -27.98 -11.86 -1.19
CA GLN A 39 -27.35 -10.72 -1.84
C GLN A 39 -26.69 -9.79 -0.81
N THR A 40 -27.38 -9.47 0.30
CA THR A 40 -26.79 -8.62 1.35
C THR A 40 -25.63 -9.32 2.06
N ALA A 41 -25.71 -10.64 2.30
CA ALA A 41 -24.62 -11.42 2.85
C ALA A 41 -23.41 -11.45 1.90
N ALA A 42 -23.62 -11.58 0.59
CA ALA A 42 -22.54 -11.54 -0.40
C ALA A 42 -21.82 -10.18 -0.42
N VAL A 43 -22.57 -9.08 -0.34
CA VAL A 43 -21.99 -7.72 -0.25
C VAL A 43 -21.26 -7.52 1.07
N ALA A 44 -21.81 -7.98 2.19
CA ALA A 44 -21.12 -7.90 3.48
C ALA A 44 -19.82 -8.71 3.46
N LEU A 45 -19.84 -9.91 2.87
CA LEU A 45 -18.67 -10.77 2.74
C LEU A 45 -17.59 -10.13 1.85
N SER A 46 -17.95 -9.49 0.74
CA SER A 46 -16.98 -8.80 -0.12
C SER A 46 -16.34 -7.61 0.60
N VAL A 47 -17.10 -6.83 1.37
CA VAL A 47 -16.57 -5.73 2.20
C VAL A 47 -15.58 -6.26 3.23
N VAL A 48 -15.90 -7.37 3.91
CA VAL A 48 -15.00 -8.01 4.87
C VAL A 48 -13.72 -8.48 4.20
N LEU A 49 -13.80 -9.13 3.04
CA LEU A 49 -12.62 -9.58 2.29
C LEU A 49 -11.72 -8.40 1.87
N VAL A 50 -12.31 -7.30 1.41
CA VAL A 50 -11.56 -6.08 1.06
C VAL A 50 -10.87 -5.49 2.29
N ALA A 51 -11.56 -5.45 3.43
CA ALA A 51 -10.97 -4.96 4.68
C ALA A 51 -9.79 -5.83 5.14
N ILE A 52 -9.92 -7.16 5.04
CA ILE A 52 -8.84 -8.10 5.36
C ILE A 52 -7.66 -7.92 4.40
N ALA A 53 -7.92 -7.82 3.09
CA ALA A 53 -6.88 -7.62 2.09
C ALA A 53 -6.13 -6.30 2.29
N ALA A 54 -6.86 -5.21 2.57
CA ALA A 54 -6.26 -3.92 2.88
C ALA A 54 -5.42 -3.98 4.17
N GLY A 55 -5.94 -4.61 5.23
CA GLY A 55 -5.20 -4.84 6.47
C GLY A 55 -3.93 -5.68 6.24
N TRP A 56 -4.00 -6.70 5.39
CA TRP A 56 -2.85 -7.54 5.03
C TRP A 56 -1.77 -6.73 4.29
N MET A 57 -2.16 -5.92 3.30
CA MET A 57 -1.22 -5.05 2.59
C MET A 57 -0.58 -4.01 3.51
N MET A 58 -1.34 -3.45 4.45
CA MET A 58 -0.82 -2.53 5.46
C MET A 58 0.19 -3.22 6.38
N LEU A 59 -0.11 -4.44 6.83
CA LEU A 59 0.79 -5.24 7.65
C LEU A 59 2.09 -5.58 6.91
N LEU A 60 2.00 -6.01 5.65
CA LEU A 60 3.17 -6.31 4.83
C LEU A 60 4.06 -5.08 4.61
N ASN A 61 3.47 -3.90 4.45
CA ASN A 61 4.21 -2.65 4.30
C ASN A 61 5.03 -2.33 5.57
N VAL A 62 4.45 -2.53 6.75
CA VAL A 62 5.14 -2.32 8.02
C VAL A 62 6.26 -3.34 8.24
N LEU A 63 6.03 -4.62 7.91
CA LEU A 63 7.01 -5.69 8.11
C LEU A 63 8.16 -5.66 7.10
N LYS A 64 7.90 -5.26 5.85
CA LYS A 64 8.91 -5.10 4.80
C LYS A 64 8.70 -3.74 4.13
N PRO A 65 9.29 -2.66 4.66
CA PRO A 65 9.27 -1.39 3.98
C PRO A 65 10.05 -1.52 2.67
N THR A 66 9.35 -1.66 1.55
CA THR A 66 9.94 -1.71 0.21
C THR A 66 10.60 -0.36 -0.09
N GLY A 67 11.91 -0.25 0.12
CA GLY A 67 12.67 0.98 -0.12
C GLY A 67 13.61 1.41 1.01
N ILE A 68 14.01 0.51 1.91
CA ILE A 68 15.13 0.77 2.81
C ILE A 68 16.41 0.83 1.98
N VAL A 69 17.28 1.78 2.31
CA VAL A 69 18.70 1.74 1.93
C VAL A 69 19.31 0.55 2.67
N GLY A 70 19.09 -0.66 2.17
CA GLY A 70 19.74 -1.89 2.67
C GLY A 70 21.22 -1.89 2.32
N ASP A 71 21.83 -3.06 2.11
CA ASP A 71 23.22 -3.18 1.65
C ASP A 71 23.45 -2.86 0.16
N SER A 72 22.51 -2.14 -0.46
CA SER A 72 22.63 -1.79 -1.87
C SER A 72 23.78 -0.81 -2.10
N PRO A 73 24.77 -1.15 -2.95
CA PRO A 73 25.89 -0.27 -3.24
C PRO A 73 25.47 0.97 -4.05
N ILE A 74 24.39 0.87 -4.83
CA ILE A 74 23.89 1.94 -5.69
C ILE A 74 22.43 2.25 -5.34
N ILE A 75 22.16 3.52 -5.05
CA ILE A 75 20.87 4.00 -4.56
C ILE A 75 20.37 5.06 -5.52
N GLY A 76 19.11 4.95 -5.94
CA GLY A 76 18.43 5.95 -6.76
C GLY A 76 17.34 6.65 -5.97
N ASP A 77 17.25 7.97 -6.08
CA ASP A 77 16.09 8.71 -5.60
C ASP A 77 14.92 8.51 -6.56
N ARG A 78 13.82 7.96 -6.04
CA ARG A 78 12.61 7.69 -6.83
C ARG A 78 11.96 8.96 -7.37
N ASP A 79 12.10 10.09 -6.68
CA ASP A 79 11.39 11.32 -7.03
C ASP A 79 12.20 12.18 -8.01
N SER A 80 13.48 12.40 -7.73
CA SER A 80 14.37 13.23 -8.58
C SER A 80 15.08 12.46 -9.69
N GLY A 81 15.17 11.13 -9.58
CA GLY A 81 16.01 10.32 -10.47
C GLY A 81 17.51 10.46 -10.22
N ALA A 82 17.93 11.18 -9.17
CA ALA A 82 19.33 11.30 -8.79
C ALA A 82 19.92 9.95 -8.37
N ILE A 83 21.19 9.73 -8.69
CA ILE A 83 21.90 8.48 -8.39
C ILE A 83 22.97 8.76 -7.35
N TYR A 84 23.08 7.86 -6.39
CA TYR A 84 24.03 7.93 -5.30
C TYR A 84 24.80 6.61 -5.21
N ALA A 85 26.11 6.71 -4.99
CA ALA A 85 26.98 5.59 -4.67
C ALA A 85 27.18 5.51 -3.16
N ARG A 86 27.02 4.33 -2.56
CA ARG A 86 27.29 4.10 -1.14
C ARG A 86 28.72 3.58 -0.97
N ILE A 87 29.55 4.32 -0.25
CA ILE A 87 30.94 3.95 0.06
C ILE A 87 31.13 4.19 1.56
N ASP A 88 31.59 3.19 2.30
CA ASP A 88 31.86 3.27 3.74
C ASP A 88 30.72 3.87 4.58
N GLY A 89 29.47 3.55 4.21
CA GLY A 89 28.27 4.04 4.91
C GLY A 89 27.88 5.51 4.62
N ARG A 90 28.58 6.18 3.70
CA ARG A 90 28.24 7.53 3.21
C ARG A 90 27.65 7.46 1.79
N LEU A 91 26.73 8.35 1.46
CA LEU A 91 26.20 8.48 0.10
C LEU A 91 26.91 9.59 -0.67
N TYR A 92 27.43 9.27 -1.83
CA TYR A 92 28.08 10.21 -2.74
C TYR A 92 27.17 10.40 -3.97
N PRO A 93 26.67 11.62 -4.22
CA PRO A 93 25.87 11.88 -5.41
C PRO A 93 26.73 11.67 -6.66
N ALA A 94 26.24 10.89 -7.61
CA ALA A 94 26.95 10.51 -8.82
C ALA A 94 26.36 11.22 -10.04
N LEU A 95 27.23 11.83 -10.87
CA LEU A 95 26.82 12.54 -12.07
C LEU A 95 26.17 11.63 -13.13
N ASN A 96 26.58 10.36 -13.17
CA ASN A 96 26.11 9.34 -14.11
C ASN A 96 26.02 7.97 -13.41
N PHE A 97 25.15 7.10 -13.88
CA PHE A 97 25.03 5.71 -13.38
C PHE A 97 26.33 4.92 -13.53
N THR A 98 27.02 5.11 -14.65
CA THR A 98 28.31 4.46 -14.92
C THR A 98 29.37 4.88 -13.89
N SER A 99 29.39 6.16 -13.51
CA SER A 99 30.27 6.66 -12.45
C SER A 99 29.96 6.01 -11.11
N ALA A 100 28.67 5.82 -10.77
CA ALA A 100 28.28 5.13 -9.54
C ALA A 100 28.72 3.66 -9.53
N ARG A 101 28.63 2.96 -10.67
CA ARG A 101 29.12 1.57 -10.82
C ARG A 101 30.63 1.49 -10.68
N LEU A 102 31.37 2.42 -11.28
CA LEU A 102 32.82 2.49 -11.15
C LEU A 102 33.24 2.76 -9.71
N ALA A 103 32.58 3.69 -9.04
CA ALA A 103 32.90 4.06 -7.66
C ALA A 103 32.62 2.93 -6.64
N THR A 104 31.57 2.14 -6.88
CA THR A 104 31.21 1.00 -6.02
C THR A 104 31.90 -0.31 -6.44
N GLY A 105 32.51 -0.36 -7.61
CA GLY A 105 33.09 -1.57 -8.19
C GLY A 105 32.06 -2.66 -8.54
N THR A 106 30.76 -2.33 -8.55
CA THR A 106 29.70 -3.33 -8.78
C THR A 106 28.90 -3.08 -10.06
N ALA A 107 28.44 -4.19 -10.65
CA ALA A 107 27.55 -4.18 -11.81
C ALA A 107 26.05 -4.09 -11.44
N GLY A 108 25.72 -3.81 -10.18
CA GLY A 108 24.36 -3.85 -9.65
C GLY A 108 23.41 -2.82 -10.26
N GLN A 109 22.11 -3.11 -10.21
CA GLN A 109 21.07 -2.12 -10.52
C GLN A 109 20.81 -1.20 -9.32
N PRO A 110 20.39 0.06 -9.56
CA PRO A 110 20.11 0.98 -8.48
C PRO A 110 18.85 0.54 -7.73
N THR A 111 18.89 0.57 -6.39
CA THR A 111 17.68 0.41 -5.59
C THR A 111 16.99 1.75 -5.41
N TRP A 112 15.74 1.82 -5.86
CA TRP A 112 14.94 3.04 -5.83
C TRP A 112 14.28 3.25 -4.46
N VAL A 113 14.78 4.23 -3.72
CA VAL A 113 14.32 4.59 -2.37
C VAL A 113 13.67 5.97 -2.38
N LYS A 114 12.92 6.28 -1.32
CA LYS A 114 12.35 7.62 -1.14
C LYS A 114 13.43 8.61 -0.70
N PRO A 115 13.31 9.90 -1.02
CA PRO A 115 14.29 10.92 -0.62
C PRO A 115 14.43 11.03 0.91
N ALA A 116 13.35 10.76 1.66
CA ALA A 116 13.37 10.70 3.12
C ALA A 116 14.31 9.63 3.69
N GLU A 117 14.54 8.53 2.96
CA GLU A 117 15.48 7.48 3.38
C GLU A 117 16.93 7.88 3.08
N ILE A 118 17.15 8.59 1.97
CA ILE A 118 18.48 9.11 1.58
C ILE A 118 18.96 10.16 2.59
N ALA A 119 18.05 11.03 3.06
CA ALA A 119 18.33 12.08 4.03
C ALA A 119 18.80 11.57 5.40
N LYS A 120 18.62 10.28 5.71
CA LYS A 120 19.09 9.66 6.97
C LYS A 120 20.60 9.43 6.99
N TYR A 121 21.24 9.44 5.83
CA TYR A 121 22.66 9.13 5.69
C TYR A 121 23.48 10.39 5.44
N PRO A 122 24.75 10.41 5.90
CA PRO A 122 25.68 11.50 5.58
C PRO A 122 25.99 11.53 4.09
N THR A 123 25.78 12.70 3.46
CA THR A 123 26.06 12.94 2.04
C THR A 123 27.48 13.48 1.85
N GLY A 124 28.21 12.92 0.89
CA GLY A 124 29.54 13.35 0.47
C GLY A 124 29.54 14.30 -0.73
N PRO A 125 30.73 14.70 -1.21
CA PRO A 125 30.89 15.50 -2.42
C PRO A 125 30.36 14.78 -3.67
N LEU A 126 30.02 15.58 -4.69
CA LEU A 126 29.62 15.09 -6.01
C LEU A 126 30.77 14.34 -6.68
N ILE A 127 30.51 13.11 -7.10
CA ILE A 127 31.45 12.27 -7.83
C ILE A 127 30.98 12.05 -9.26
N GLY A 128 31.91 11.96 -10.21
CA GLY A 128 31.59 11.47 -11.54
C GLY A 128 32.48 12.03 -12.63
N ILE A 129 32.51 11.29 -13.73
CA ILE A 129 33.23 11.68 -14.94
C ILE A 129 32.24 12.40 -15.87
N PRO A 130 32.44 13.70 -16.15
CA PRO A 130 31.61 14.41 -17.11
C PRO A 130 31.77 13.80 -18.51
N GLY A 131 30.66 13.67 -19.25
CA GLY A 131 30.66 13.06 -20.59
C GLY A 131 30.65 11.54 -20.63
N ALA A 132 30.76 10.85 -19.48
CA ALA A 132 30.60 9.40 -19.44
C ALA A 132 29.18 8.97 -19.87
N PRO A 133 29.03 7.81 -20.51
CA PRO A 133 27.72 7.33 -20.94
C PRO A 133 26.79 7.16 -19.73
N ARG A 134 25.55 7.60 -19.86
CA ARG A 134 24.54 7.50 -18.80
C ARG A 134 24.15 6.06 -18.48
N ARG A 135 24.38 5.12 -19.40
CA ARG A 135 24.07 3.70 -19.21
C ARG A 135 24.99 2.85 -20.10
N CYS A 136 25.80 1.99 -19.50
CA CYS A 136 26.44 0.88 -20.20
C CYS A 136 25.51 -0.34 -20.08
N ARG A 137 25.02 -0.84 -21.21
CA ARG A 137 24.16 -2.03 -21.28
C ARG A 137 24.98 -3.29 -21.06
#